data_AF-A0A382FC72-F1
#
_entry.id   AF-A0A382FC72-F1
#
_cell.length_a   1.000
_cell.length_b   1.000
_cell.length_c   1.000
_cell.angle_alpha   90.00
_cell.angle_beta   90.00
_cell.angle_gamma   90.00
#
_symmetry.space_group_name_H-M   'P 1'
#
loop_
_entity.id
_entity.type
_entity.pdbx_description
1 polymer ?
#
loop_
_entity_poly.entity_id
_entity_poly.type
_entity_poly.pdbx_seq_one_letter_code
_entity_poly.pdbx_strand_id
1 'polypeptide(L)' 'MMEPQRRSRRWIVVVYLGLLALVIPWYWPADDTRHAFGLPLWVIVTLIALLVTSVFTAWVFLTSPE' A
#
# COMPACT_ATOMS: atom_id res chain seq x y z
N MET A 1 -13.22 7.47 28.38
CA MET A 1 -11.76 7.68 28.34
C MET A 1 -11.28 7.00 27.07
N MET A 2 -10.95 7.76 26.00
CA MET A 2 -10.36 7.19 24.79
C MET A 2 -8.86 7.37 24.91
N GLU A 3 -8.12 6.29 25.10
CA GLU A 3 -6.67 6.32 25.24
C GLU A 3 -6.02 7.05 24.05
N PRO A 4 -5.17 8.07 24.28
CA PRO A 4 -4.45 8.77 23.20
C PRO A 4 -3.60 7.81 22.35
N GLN A 5 -3.20 6.66 22.92
CA GLN A 5 -2.50 5.56 22.24
C GLN A 5 -3.29 5.00 21.04
N ARG A 6 -4.64 4.93 21.13
CA ARG A 6 -5.48 4.35 20.07
C ARG A 6 -5.60 5.26 18.84
N ARG A 7 -5.46 6.58 19.00
CA ARG A 7 -5.52 7.54 17.88
C ARG A 7 -4.25 7.47 17.02
N SER A 8 -3.09 7.25 17.63
CA SER A 8 -1.81 7.08 16.93
C SER A 8 -1.82 5.88 15.98
N ARG A 9 -2.36 4.73 16.43
CA ARG A 9 -2.39 3.50 15.63
C ARG A 9 -3.48 3.45 14.54
N ARG A 10 -4.55 4.26 14.68
CA ARG A 10 -5.64 4.33 13.66
C ARG A 10 -5.15 4.87 12.32
N TRP A 11 -4.20 5.80 12.32
CA TRP A 11 -3.60 6.32 11.09
C TRP A 11 -2.92 5.21 10.28
N ILE A 12 -2.20 4.31 10.93
CA ILE A 12 -1.53 3.17 10.28
C ILE A 12 -2.54 2.29 9.53
N VAL A 13 -3.70 2.04 10.12
CA VAL A 13 -4.79 1.28 9.47
C VAL A 13 -5.29 2.00 8.22
N VAL A 14 -5.50 3.32 8.28
CA VAL A 14 -5.93 4.11 7.13
C VAL A 14 -4.91 4.03 5.99
N VAL A 15 -3.62 4.13 6.30
CA VAL A 15 -2.55 3.99 5.30
C VAL A 15 -2.57 2.60 4.67
N TYR A 16 -2.69 1.52 5.44
CA TYR A 16 -2.78 0.16 4.89
C TYR A 16 -4.02 -0.05 4.02
N LEU A 17 -5.18 0.53 4.38
CA LEU A 17 -6.37 0.48 3.53
C LEU A 17 -6.14 1.19 2.19
N GLY A 18 -5.47 2.34 2.20
CA GLY A 18 -5.08 3.06 0.99
C GLY A 18 -4.10 2.25 0.13
N LEU A 19 -3.07 1.65 0.74
CA LEU A 19 -2.11 0.80 0.06
C LEU A 19 -2.77 -0.45 -0.53
N LEU A 20 -3.69 -1.08 0.19
CA LEU A 20 -4.47 -2.22 -0.31
C LEU A 20 -5.29 -1.84 -1.55
N ALA A 21 -5.97 -0.69 -1.49
CA ALA A 21 -6.73 -0.18 -2.63
C ALA A 21 -5.85 0.16 -3.84
N LEU A 22 -4.57 0.47 -3.62
CA LEU A 22 -3.60 0.75 -4.69
C LEU A 22 -3.02 -0.54 -5.29
N VAL A 23 -2.75 -1.56 -4.46
CA VAL A 23 -2.18 -2.84 -4.90
C VAL A 23 -3.14 -3.58 -5.84
N ILE A 24 -4.43 -3.57 -5.51
CA ILE A 24 -5.46 -4.21 -6.33
C ILE A 24 -5.79 -3.29 -7.51
N PRO A 25 -5.61 -3.71 -8.77
CA PRO A 25 -5.82 -2.86 -9.94
C PRO A 25 -7.32 -2.71 -10.32
N TRP A 26 -8.21 -2.51 -9.35
CA TRP A 26 -9.67 -2.37 -9.60
C TRP A 26 -10.03 -1.11 -10.40
N TYR A 27 -9.15 -0.10 -10.36
CA TYR A 27 -9.27 1.14 -11.10
C TYR A 27 -8.74 1.03 -12.54
N TRP A 28 -8.07 -0.08 -12.88
CA TRP A 28 -7.46 -0.26 -14.20
C TRP A 28 -8.47 -0.88 -15.17
N PRO A 29 -8.63 -0.34 -16.38
CA PRO A 29 -9.57 -0.90 -17.35
C PRO A 29 -9.11 -2.27 -17.85
N ALA A 30 -10.05 -3.20 -18.02
CA ALA A 30 -9.78 -4.58 -18.42
C ALA A 30 -9.13 -4.69 -19.82
N ASP A 31 -9.43 -3.74 -20.70
CA ASP A 31 -8.90 -3.69 -22.07
C ASP A 31 -7.53 -3.00 -22.18
N ASP A 32 -6.91 -2.60 -21.06
CA ASP A 32 -5.63 -1.91 -21.14
C ASP A 32 -4.51 -2.87 -21.59
N THR A 33 -4.01 -2.61 -22.79
CA THR A 33 -2.96 -3.40 -23.44
C THR A 33 -1.59 -2.69 -23.35
N ARG A 34 -1.45 -1.70 -22.46
CA ARG A 34 -0.19 -0.96 -22.33
C ARG A 34 0.83 -1.84 -21.62
N HIS A 35 1.95 -2.08 -22.30
CA HIS A 35 3.08 -2.83 -21.78
C HIS A 35 4.29 -1.91 -21.60
N ALA A 36 5.04 -2.12 -20.53
CA ALA A 36 6.37 -1.56 -20.34
C ALA A 36 7.30 -2.68 -19.88
N PHE A 37 8.55 -2.71 -20.37
CA PHE A 37 9.51 -3.78 -20.06
C PHE A 37 8.99 -5.21 -20.31
N GLY A 38 8.03 -5.40 -21.22
CA GLY A 38 7.40 -6.69 -21.50
C GLY A 38 6.34 -7.13 -20.49
N LEU A 39 5.99 -6.27 -19.52
CA LEU A 39 4.94 -6.51 -18.52
C LEU A 39 3.78 -5.53 -18.72
N PRO A 40 2.53 -5.93 -18.43
CA PRO A 40 1.42 -4.98 -18.37
C PRO A 40 1.71 -3.87 -17.36
N LEU A 41 1.34 -2.63 -17.67
CA LEU A 41 1.59 -1.48 -16.79
C LEU A 41 0.98 -1.67 -15.40
N TRP A 42 -0.20 -2.27 -15.31
CA TRP A 42 -0.85 -2.54 -14.02
C TRP A 42 0.02 -3.44 -13.12
N VAL A 43 0.74 -4.42 -13.70
CA VAL A 43 1.67 -5.29 -12.94
C VAL A 43 2.79 -4.47 -12.32
N ILE A 44 3.40 -3.57 -13.09
CA ILE A 44 4.49 -2.71 -12.61
C ILE A 44 4.00 -1.81 -11.48
N VAL A 45 2.83 -1.21 -11.65
CA VAL A 45 2.24 -0.35 -10.61
C VAL A 45 1.93 -1.14 -9.34
N THR A 46 1.38 -2.35 -9.46
CA THR A 46 1.16 -3.24 -8.31
C THR A 46 2.48 -3.62 -7.62
N LEU A 47 3.55 -3.92 -8.36
CA LEU A 47 4.87 -4.22 -7.79
C LEU A 47 5.45 -3.03 -7.02
N ILE A 48 5.32 -1.81 -7.55
CA ILE A 48 5.74 -0.59 -6.85
C ILE A 48 4.91 -0.39 -5.58
N ALA A 49 3.58 -0.59 -5.65
CA ALA A 49 2.70 -0.47 -4.48
C ALA A 49 3.05 -1.50 -3.39
N LEU A 50 3.41 -2.73 -3.78
CA LEU A 50 3.89 -3.76 -2.85
C LEU A 50 5.22 -3.37 -2.20
N LEU A 51 6.16 -2.81 -2.98
CA LEU A 51 7.42 -2.32 -2.43
C LEU A 51 7.19 -1.20 -1.41
N VAL A 52 6.34 -0.23 -1.72
CA VAL A 52 5.95 0.85 -0.79
C VAL A 52 5.32 0.26 0.47
N THR A 53 4.44 -0.74 0.32
CA THR A 53 3.80 -1.42 1.45
C THR A 53 4.83 -2.11 2.34
N SER A 54 5.81 -2.80 1.75
CA SER A 54 6.89 -3.46 2.50
C SER A 54 7.76 -2.45 3.26
N VAL A 55 8.18 -1.36 2.60
CA VAL A 55 8.95 -0.28 3.23
C VAL A 55 8.15 0.38 4.36
N PHE A 56 6.86 0.66 4.15
CA PHE A 56 6.00 1.21 5.18
C PHE A 56 5.87 0.25 6.37
N THR A 57 5.71 -1.05 6.11
CA THR A 57 5.65 -2.09 7.14
C THR A 57 6.93 -2.12 7.97
N ALA A 58 8.09 -2.15 7.32
CA ALA A 58 9.39 -2.12 7.97
C ALA A 58 9.57 -0.85 8.81
N TRP A 59 9.18 0.31 8.27
CA TRP A 59 9.24 1.58 8.99
C TRP A 59 8.34 1.59 10.22
N VAL A 60 7.09 1.12 10.11
CA VAL A 60 6.18 1.01 11.26
C VAL A 60 6.77 0.12 12.34
N PHE A 61 7.38 -1.01 11.96
CA PHE A 61 8.02 -1.92 12.91
C PHE A 61 9.20 -1.26 13.62
N LEU A 62 10.09 -0.59 12.87
CA LEU A 62 11.27 0.10 13.42
C LEU A 62 10.92 1.31 14.30
N THR A 63 9.77 1.95 14.05
CA THR A 63 9.33 3.15 14.78
C THR A 63 8.33 2.86 15.90
N SER A 64 7.93 1.60 16.09
CA SER A 64 7.10 1.16 17.20
C SER A 64 7.99 0.49 18.26
N PRO A 65 8.64 1.25 19.16
CA PRO A 65 9.38 0.66 20.27
C PRO A 65 8.43 -0.15 21.16
N GLU A 66 8.88 -1.34 21.55
CA GLU A 66 8.21 -2.28 22.48
C GLU A 66 7.83 -1.61 23.81
#